data_AF-A0AAD2DX95-F1
#
_entry.id   AF-A0AAD2DX95-F1
#
_cell.length_a   1.000
_cell.length_b   1.000
_cell.length_c   1.000
_cell.angle_alpha   90.00
_cell.angle_beta   90.00
_cell.angle_gamma   90.00
#
_symmetry.space_group_name_H-M   'P 1'
#
loop_
_entity.id
_entity.type
_entity.pdbx_description
1 polymer ?
#
loop_
_entity_poly.entity_id
_entity_poly.type
_entity_poly.pdbx_seq_one_letter_code
_entity_poly.pdbx_strand_id
1 'polypeptide(L)'
;MALSISTAAVKPLLLLLLLLNCLGSFAGLSTESDAEKLPKSDVDLLEFPLNLEYLEAEFFSWGALGYGLDKLAPNLAMGGPPPIGAKQADLSPIVKDIITQFAFQEFGHLRAIEKTVPGFPRPLLNLSASSFATIMNNAFGKTLVPPFDPYANDINYLLASYVIPYVGLTGYVGANPKLQSSTAKALVAGLLGVESGQDAVIRALLYERAKVKVLPYEFTVADFTNRISDLRNKLGKDGIKDEGLIVPPAQGAEGRISGNVLAGNEFSLAFGRTPEEILRIVYGSGKENRPGGFYPKGADGKIAKSYLDHSCSVFLRFFSSPANFKKLVRKSEEEKAMANLGAPGTTASDFTDELPTFNAENMQNNAKIIYYSRTFMSIVGGVIAGILGFTGLTGFLLYFLVMAITSVGLAAKASFYVHSYFDGWNRIIFDGFLGGLLSFVLFWTFAYDLVHIF
;
A
#
# COMPACT_ATOMS: atom_id res chain seq x y z
N MET A 1 -12.33 18.22 51.73
CA MET A 1 -10.94 17.71 51.76
C MET A 1 -10.31 17.84 50.36
N ALA A 2 -8.98 17.96 50.25
CA ALA A 2 -8.27 18.11 48.98
C ALA A 2 -7.58 16.80 48.54
N LEU A 3 -7.73 16.40 47.29
CA LEU A 3 -7.01 15.27 46.69
C LEU A 3 -5.56 15.69 46.35
N SER A 4 -4.55 14.86 46.63
CA SER A 4 -3.16 15.12 46.20
C SER A 4 -2.86 14.53 44.82
N ILE A 5 -2.00 15.16 44.01
CA ILE A 5 -1.73 14.78 42.61
C ILE A 5 -0.94 13.47 42.50
N SER A 6 0.04 13.25 43.37
CA SER A 6 1.05 12.18 43.28
C SER A 6 0.47 10.75 43.20
N THR A 7 -0.72 10.51 43.73
CA THR A 7 -1.32 9.16 43.83
C THR A 7 -2.55 8.94 42.94
N ALA A 8 -3.04 9.96 42.22
CA ALA A 8 -4.30 9.88 41.45
C ALA A 8 -4.16 9.11 40.14
N ALA A 9 -3.01 9.25 39.46
CA ALA A 9 -2.80 8.65 38.13
C ALA A 9 -2.20 7.23 38.20
N VAL A 10 -1.49 6.89 39.27
CA VAL A 10 -0.67 5.66 39.34
C VAL A 10 -1.52 4.40 39.58
N LYS A 11 -2.53 4.47 40.45
CA LYS A 11 -3.37 3.31 40.79
C LYS A 11 -4.34 2.88 39.66
N PRO A 12 -5.02 3.81 38.95
CA PRO A 12 -5.83 3.46 37.78
C PRO A 12 -4.99 2.92 36.63
N LEU A 13 -3.76 3.44 36.45
CA LEU A 13 -2.79 2.91 35.49
C LEU A 13 -2.41 1.46 35.81
N LEU A 14 -2.15 1.15 37.08
CA LEU A 14 -1.84 -0.21 37.53
C LEU A 14 -3.04 -1.17 37.33
N LEU A 15 -4.27 -0.69 37.57
CA LEU A 15 -5.50 -1.46 37.33
C LEU A 15 -5.76 -1.67 35.83
N LEU A 16 -5.47 -0.68 34.99
CA LEU A 16 -5.52 -0.81 33.53
C LEU A 16 -4.48 -1.80 33.02
N LEU A 17 -3.25 -1.77 33.53
CA LEU A 17 -2.18 -2.73 33.22
C LEU A 17 -2.53 -4.15 33.69
N LEU A 18 -3.16 -4.31 34.85
CA LEU A 18 -3.65 -5.60 35.35
C LEU A 18 -4.82 -6.14 34.51
N LEU A 19 -5.75 -5.28 34.09
CA LEU A 19 -6.84 -5.65 33.18
C LEU A 19 -6.33 -5.99 31.77
N LEU A 20 -5.29 -5.30 31.30
CA LEU A 20 -4.57 -5.62 30.05
C LEU A 20 -3.80 -6.94 30.15
N ASN A 21 -3.27 -7.32 31.31
CA ASN A 21 -2.70 -8.65 31.53
C ASN A 21 -3.78 -9.74 31.56
N CYS A 22 -4.97 -9.46 32.10
CA CYS A 22 -6.11 -10.39 32.06
C CYS A 22 -6.71 -10.52 30.64
N LEU A 23 -6.78 -9.43 29.86
CA LEU A 23 -7.17 -9.47 28.44
C LEU A 23 -6.06 -10.07 27.56
N GLY A 24 -4.80 -9.83 27.92
CA GLY A 24 -3.60 -10.41 27.31
C GLY A 24 -3.42 -11.90 27.59
N SER A 25 -4.14 -12.46 28.57
CA SER A 25 -4.19 -13.92 28.79
C SER A 25 -5.01 -14.67 27.73
N PHE A 26 -5.70 -13.96 26.82
CA PHE A 26 -6.19 -14.52 25.56
C PHE A 26 -5.24 -14.31 24.37
N ALA A 27 -4.20 -13.48 24.52
CA ALA A 27 -3.19 -13.19 23.49
C ALA A 27 -1.84 -13.89 23.77
N GLY A 28 -1.73 -14.62 24.88
CA GLY A 28 -0.53 -15.32 25.32
C GLY A 28 -0.60 -16.83 25.12
N LEU A 29 -0.95 -17.29 23.92
CA LEU A 29 -0.43 -18.55 23.42
C LEU A 29 0.63 -18.19 22.39
N SER A 30 1.86 -18.03 22.86
CA SER A 30 3.05 -18.13 22.04
C SER A 30 3.08 -19.56 21.48
N THR A 31 2.37 -19.76 20.36
CA THR A 31 2.70 -20.82 19.44
C THR A 31 4.09 -20.51 18.90
N GLU A 32 4.90 -21.55 18.70
CA GLU A 32 6.00 -21.50 17.74
C GLU A 32 5.57 -20.68 16.52
N SER A 33 6.50 -19.88 15.96
CA SER A 33 6.21 -19.06 14.79
C SER A 33 5.85 -19.96 13.59
N ASP A 34 4.59 -20.38 13.53
CA ASP A 34 3.90 -20.52 12.27
C ASP A 34 4.02 -19.15 11.63
N ALA A 35 4.93 -19.02 10.66
CA ALA A 35 5.06 -17.82 9.85
C ALA A 35 3.64 -17.39 9.47
N GLU A 36 3.23 -16.20 9.91
CA GLU A 36 1.88 -15.71 9.66
C GLU A 36 1.62 -15.87 8.17
N LYS A 37 0.73 -16.81 7.84
CA LYS A 37 0.54 -17.23 6.46
C LYS A 37 0.00 -16.02 5.72
N LEU A 38 0.80 -15.48 4.79
CA LEU A 38 0.45 -14.30 4.03
C LEU A 38 -0.98 -14.44 3.48
N PRO A 39 -1.82 -13.38 3.59
CA PRO A 39 -3.13 -13.37 2.97
C PRO A 39 -3.02 -13.79 1.51
N LYS A 40 -3.95 -14.63 1.04
CA LYS A 40 -3.84 -15.14 -0.34
C LYS A 40 -3.85 -14.02 -1.38
N SER A 41 -4.51 -12.90 -1.08
CA SER A 41 -4.45 -11.68 -1.89
C SER A 41 -3.03 -11.12 -2.00
N ASP A 42 -2.28 -11.06 -0.90
CA ASP A 42 -0.90 -10.58 -0.88
C ASP A 42 0.00 -11.53 -1.66
N VAL A 43 -0.17 -12.85 -1.48
CA VAL A 43 0.56 -13.85 -2.27
C VAL A 43 0.33 -13.63 -3.77
N ASP A 44 -0.92 -13.51 -4.18
CA ASP A 44 -1.26 -13.32 -5.60
C ASP A 44 -0.71 -11.98 -6.16
N LEU A 45 -0.69 -10.92 -5.34
CA LEU A 45 -0.13 -9.61 -5.70
C LEU A 45 1.40 -9.58 -5.74
N LEU A 46 2.08 -10.35 -4.89
CA LEU A 46 3.55 -10.46 -4.87
C LEU A 46 4.07 -11.39 -5.96
N GLU A 47 3.29 -12.41 -6.35
CA GLU A 47 3.65 -13.28 -7.48
C GLU A 47 3.54 -12.55 -8.83
N PHE A 48 2.60 -11.61 -8.99
CA PHE A 48 2.40 -10.94 -10.28
C PHE A 48 3.66 -10.20 -10.81
N PRO A 49 4.38 -9.41 -9.99
CA PRO A 49 5.64 -8.76 -10.38
C PRO A 49 6.73 -9.71 -10.88
N LEU A 50 6.78 -10.98 -10.45
CA LEU A 50 7.80 -11.93 -10.93
C LEU A 50 7.87 -12.00 -12.46
N ASN A 51 6.76 -11.77 -13.15
CA ASN A 51 6.77 -11.66 -14.61
C ASN A 51 7.76 -10.62 -15.11
N LEU A 52 7.73 -9.41 -14.53
CA LEU A 52 8.58 -8.28 -14.92
C LEU A 52 10.00 -8.48 -14.39
N GLU A 53 10.16 -8.98 -13.18
CA GLU A 53 11.48 -9.33 -12.63
C GLU A 53 12.23 -10.32 -13.52
N TYR A 54 11.55 -11.36 -14.03
CA TYR A 54 12.15 -12.27 -15.01
C TYR A 54 12.50 -11.58 -16.32
N LEU A 55 11.64 -10.68 -16.80
CA LEU A 55 11.86 -9.94 -18.03
C LEU A 55 13.11 -9.06 -17.94
N GLU A 56 13.28 -8.36 -16.83
CA GLU A 56 14.39 -7.46 -16.54
C GLU A 56 15.67 -8.22 -16.26
N ALA A 57 15.60 -9.27 -15.42
CA ALA A 57 16.72 -10.17 -15.13
C ALA A 57 17.33 -10.74 -16.42
N GLU A 58 16.49 -11.27 -17.31
CA GLU A 58 16.95 -11.80 -18.59
C GLU A 58 17.44 -10.68 -19.51
N PHE A 59 16.69 -9.60 -19.69
CA PHE A 59 17.08 -8.55 -20.62
C PHE A 59 18.42 -7.92 -20.26
N PHE A 60 18.60 -7.51 -19.00
CA PHE A 60 19.83 -6.88 -18.52
C PHE A 60 21.04 -7.82 -18.53
N SER A 61 20.88 -9.06 -18.06
CA SER A 61 21.99 -10.03 -18.05
C SER A 61 22.44 -10.42 -19.46
N TRP A 62 21.48 -10.66 -20.37
CA TRP A 62 21.82 -10.91 -21.78
C TRP A 62 22.48 -9.70 -22.42
N GLY A 63 21.92 -8.50 -22.28
CA GLY A 63 22.48 -7.31 -22.90
C GLY A 63 23.90 -6.99 -22.44
N ALA A 64 24.18 -7.07 -21.14
CA ALA A 64 25.51 -6.78 -20.63
C ALA A 64 26.50 -7.94 -20.83
N LEU A 65 26.09 -9.18 -20.54
CA LEU A 65 27.01 -10.31 -20.37
C LEU A 65 26.90 -11.36 -21.48
N GLY A 66 25.80 -11.39 -22.22
CA GLY A 66 25.55 -12.36 -23.30
C GLY A 66 25.02 -13.71 -22.81
N TYR A 67 24.49 -13.78 -21.59
CA TYR A 67 23.86 -14.97 -21.03
C TYR A 67 22.92 -14.61 -19.88
N GLY A 68 21.88 -15.43 -19.69
CA GLY A 68 20.80 -15.19 -18.73
C GLY A 68 20.85 -16.05 -17.47
N LEU A 69 19.69 -16.21 -16.82
CA LEU A 69 19.54 -16.95 -15.57
C LEU A 69 20.03 -18.39 -15.69
N ASP A 70 19.80 -19.05 -16.82
CA ASP A 70 20.18 -20.46 -17.03
C ASP A 70 21.68 -20.73 -16.81
N LYS A 71 22.52 -19.71 -17.00
CA LYS A 71 23.98 -19.80 -16.74
C LYS A 71 24.38 -19.16 -15.42
N LEU A 72 23.78 -18.03 -15.06
CA LEU A 72 24.22 -17.21 -13.92
C LEU A 72 23.58 -17.62 -12.59
N ALA A 73 22.31 -18.03 -12.62
CA ALA A 73 21.50 -18.35 -11.46
C ALA A 73 20.38 -19.33 -11.84
N PRO A 74 20.70 -20.57 -12.27
CA PRO A 74 19.73 -21.48 -12.90
C PRO A 74 18.55 -21.85 -12.00
N ASN A 75 18.75 -21.83 -10.67
CA ASN A 75 17.69 -22.09 -9.70
C ASN A 75 16.57 -21.04 -9.76
N LEU A 76 16.89 -19.78 -10.07
CA LEU A 76 15.91 -18.69 -10.13
C LEU A 76 15.01 -18.81 -11.37
N ALA A 77 15.47 -19.45 -12.45
CA ALA A 77 14.60 -19.72 -13.59
C ALA A 77 13.49 -20.73 -13.26
N MET A 78 13.63 -21.48 -12.16
CA MET A 78 12.65 -22.47 -11.69
C MET A 78 12.24 -23.48 -12.78
N GLY A 79 13.18 -23.82 -13.69
CA GLY A 79 12.94 -24.73 -14.82
C GLY A 79 12.13 -24.14 -15.98
N GLY A 80 11.84 -22.84 -15.96
CA GLY A 80 11.18 -22.13 -17.07
C GLY A 80 12.05 -22.07 -18.33
N PRO A 81 11.44 -21.94 -19.54
CA PRO A 81 12.19 -21.97 -20.81
C PRO A 81 13.06 -20.72 -21.02
N PRO A 82 14.21 -20.84 -21.72
CA PRO A 82 15.09 -19.71 -22.03
C PRO A 82 14.40 -18.66 -22.92
N PRO A 83 14.79 -17.37 -22.83
CA PRO A 83 14.19 -16.32 -23.65
C PRO A 83 14.53 -16.51 -25.14
N ILE A 84 13.62 -16.07 -26.00
CA ILE A 84 13.82 -16.08 -27.45
C ILE A 84 14.60 -14.83 -27.87
N GLY A 85 15.69 -15.04 -28.60
CA GLY A 85 16.37 -13.99 -29.38
C GLY A 85 17.13 -12.95 -28.57
N ALA A 86 17.33 -13.17 -27.27
CA ALA A 86 18.18 -12.34 -26.43
C ALA A 86 19.65 -12.42 -26.90
N LYS A 87 20.38 -11.30 -26.81
CA LYS A 87 21.77 -11.18 -27.27
C LYS A 87 22.55 -10.24 -26.36
N GLN A 88 23.88 -10.34 -26.43
CA GLN A 88 24.75 -9.29 -25.91
C GLN A 88 24.63 -8.04 -26.77
N ALA A 89 24.50 -6.89 -26.12
CA ALA A 89 24.51 -5.58 -26.75
C ALA A 89 25.95 -5.05 -26.89
N ASP A 90 26.17 -4.21 -27.92
CA ASP A 90 27.40 -3.44 -28.07
C ASP A 90 27.38 -2.23 -27.13
N LEU A 91 27.77 -2.44 -25.87
CA LEU A 91 27.73 -1.42 -24.83
C LEU A 91 29.11 -0.85 -24.54
N SER A 92 29.18 0.46 -24.36
CA SER A 92 30.37 1.11 -23.82
C SER A 92 30.66 0.60 -22.40
N PRO A 93 31.92 0.67 -21.92
CA PRO A 93 32.30 0.11 -20.63
C PRO A 93 31.44 0.60 -19.47
N ILE A 94 31.07 1.88 -19.46
CA ILE A 94 30.26 2.46 -18.38
C ILE A 94 28.80 1.97 -18.44
N VAL A 95 28.18 1.92 -19.62
CA VAL A 95 26.80 1.43 -19.75
C VAL A 95 26.75 -0.06 -19.47
N LYS A 96 27.73 -0.83 -19.95
CA LYS A 96 27.85 -2.25 -19.65
C LYS A 96 27.96 -2.54 -18.15
N ASP A 97 28.77 -1.77 -17.43
CA ASP A 97 28.91 -1.89 -15.98
C ASP A 97 27.58 -1.63 -15.26
N ILE A 98 26.91 -0.51 -15.58
CA ILE A 98 25.61 -0.15 -15.01
C ILE A 98 24.56 -1.24 -15.27
N ILE A 99 24.42 -1.69 -16.52
CA ILE A 99 23.44 -2.75 -16.88
C ILE A 99 23.80 -4.08 -16.21
N THR A 100 25.09 -4.36 -15.97
CA THR A 100 25.50 -5.54 -15.20
C THR A 100 25.03 -5.45 -13.75
N GLN A 101 25.11 -4.26 -13.13
CA GLN A 101 24.60 -4.04 -11.77
C GLN A 101 23.09 -4.29 -11.71
N PHE A 102 22.32 -3.76 -12.68
CA PHE A 102 20.87 -3.96 -12.75
C PHE A 102 20.52 -5.44 -12.86
N ALA A 103 21.19 -6.17 -13.76
CA ALA A 103 20.99 -7.61 -13.90
C ALA A 103 21.12 -8.38 -12.57
N PHE A 104 22.14 -8.08 -11.77
CA PHE A 104 22.33 -8.74 -10.48
C PHE A 104 21.38 -8.25 -9.39
N GLN A 105 20.86 -7.02 -9.50
CA GLN A 105 19.79 -6.51 -8.64
C GLN A 105 18.48 -7.25 -8.91
N GLU A 106 18.11 -7.49 -10.17
CA GLU A 106 16.93 -8.29 -10.53
C GLU A 106 17.02 -9.72 -10.00
N PHE A 107 18.22 -10.33 -10.00
CA PHE A 107 18.40 -11.64 -9.38
C PHE A 107 18.21 -11.58 -7.85
N GLY A 108 18.47 -10.43 -7.25
CA GLY A 108 18.14 -10.12 -5.86
C GLY A 108 16.63 -10.02 -5.63
N HIS A 109 15.92 -9.31 -6.51
CA HIS A 109 14.47 -9.15 -6.45
C HIS A 109 13.74 -10.49 -6.58
N LEU A 110 14.11 -11.32 -7.57
CA LEU A 110 13.60 -12.69 -7.71
C LEU A 110 13.77 -13.49 -6.40
N ARG A 111 14.97 -13.49 -5.81
CA ARG A 111 15.23 -14.16 -4.52
C ARG A 111 14.39 -13.61 -3.38
N ALA A 112 14.20 -12.29 -3.32
CA ALA A 112 13.43 -11.65 -2.25
C ALA A 112 11.95 -12.05 -2.32
N ILE A 113 11.39 -12.11 -3.53
CA ILE A 113 10.01 -12.52 -3.75
C ILE A 113 9.86 -14.04 -3.51
N GLU A 114 10.72 -14.88 -4.11
CA GLU A 114 10.67 -16.35 -3.95
C GLU A 114 10.91 -16.82 -2.51
N LYS A 115 11.60 -16.01 -1.68
CA LYS A 115 11.72 -16.27 -0.24
C LYS A 115 10.42 -16.00 0.52
N THR A 116 9.55 -15.14 -0.02
CA THR A 116 8.34 -14.64 0.64
C THR A 116 7.08 -15.37 0.15
N VAL A 117 7.03 -15.72 -1.13
CA VAL A 117 5.90 -16.42 -1.77
C VAL A 117 6.40 -17.61 -2.59
N PRO A 118 5.56 -18.61 -2.91
CA PRO A 118 5.98 -19.79 -3.67
C PRO A 118 6.61 -19.49 -5.04
N GLY A 119 6.14 -18.44 -5.71
CA GLY A 119 6.61 -18.06 -7.04
C GLY A 119 6.18 -19.04 -8.14
N PHE A 120 6.72 -18.86 -9.33
CA PHE A 120 6.44 -19.71 -10.49
C PHE A 120 7.62 -19.75 -11.47
N PRO A 121 7.73 -20.80 -12.30
CA PRO A 121 8.74 -20.87 -13.35
C PRO A 121 8.75 -19.66 -14.28
N ARG A 122 9.95 -19.17 -14.64
CA ARG A 122 10.13 -18.10 -15.64
C ARG A 122 9.23 -18.35 -16.86
N PRO A 123 8.32 -17.42 -17.23
CA PRO A 123 7.51 -17.57 -18.43
C PRO A 123 8.36 -17.47 -19.69
N LEU A 124 7.87 -17.98 -20.83
CA LEU A 124 8.57 -17.82 -22.10
C LEU A 124 8.59 -16.35 -22.51
N LEU A 125 9.79 -15.76 -22.56
CA LEU A 125 10.01 -14.37 -22.94
C LEU A 125 10.46 -14.25 -24.40
N ASN A 126 10.03 -13.18 -25.09
CA ASN A 126 10.51 -12.83 -26.42
C ASN A 126 11.29 -11.51 -26.39
N LEU A 127 12.61 -11.64 -26.29
CA LEU A 127 13.58 -10.55 -26.22
C LEU A 127 14.24 -10.27 -27.58
N SER A 128 13.72 -10.85 -28.67
CA SER A 128 14.31 -10.67 -29.99
C SER A 128 14.26 -9.22 -30.47
N ALA A 129 15.24 -8.83 -31.29
CA ALA A 129 15.27 -7.51 -31.93
C ALA A 129 13.98 -7.22 -32.74
N SER A 130 13.35 -8.23 -33.34
CA SER A 130 12.08 -8.05 -34.06
C SER A 130 10.90 -7.72 -33.13
N SER A 131 10.90 -8.23 -31.90
CA SER A 131 9.93 -7.87 -30.86
C SER A 131 10.03 -6.37 -30.52
N PHE A 132 11.25 -5.90 -30.21
CA PHE A 132 11.51 -4.49 -29.93
C PHE A 132 11.26 -3.59 -31.15
N ALA A 133 11.61 -4.03 -32.36
CA ALA A 133 11.26 -3.32 -33.60
C ALA A 133 9.75 -3.14 -33.75
N THR A 134 8.96 -4.15 -33.40
CA THR A 134 7.49 -4.06 -33.44
C THR A 134 6.96 -3.04 -32.43
N ILE A 135 7.52 -3.00 -31.22
CA ILE A 135 7.18 -2.00 -30.20
C ILE A 135 7.47 -0.59 -30.71
N MET A 136 8.68 -0.35 -31.25
CA MET A 136 9.05 0.96 -31.77
C MET A 136 8.20 1.35 -32.99
N ASN A 137 7.88 0.41 -33.88
CA ASN A 137 6.98 0.69 -35.00
C ASN A 137 5.60 1.12 -34.53
N ASN A 138 5.06 0.47 -33.49
CA ASN A 138 3.77 0.82 -32.91
C ASN A 138 3.82 2.19 -32.22
N ALA A 139 4.91 2.52 -31.54
CA ALA A 139 5.12 3.82 -30.89
C ALA A 139 5.14 4.96 -31.92
N PHE A 140 5.79 4.75 -33.06
CA PHE A 140 5.84 5.73 -34.14
C PHE A 140 4.63 5.69 -35.09
N GLY A 141 3.76 4.68 -34.96
CA GLY A 141 2.63 4.45 -35.87
C GLY A 141 3.04 4.12 -37.31
N LYS A 142 4.29 3.72 -37.53
CA LYS A 142 4.86 3.38 -38.84
C LYS A 142 6.05 2.43 -38.69
N THR A 143 6.37 1.70 -39.76
CA THR A 143 7.59 0.90 -39.82
C THR A 143 8.83 1.80 -39.87
N LEU A 144 9.74 1.63 -38.93
CA LEU A 144 11.07 2.21 -38.95
C LEU A 144 11.99 1.39 -39.87
N VAL A 145 12.81 2.08 -40.64
CA VAL A 145 13.79 1.48 -41.56
C VAL A 145 15.16 2.08 -41.27
N PRO A 146 16.18 1.25 -40.94
CA PRO A 146 16.11 -0.19 -40.70
C PRO A 146 15.24 -0.53 -39.47
N PRO A 147 14.89 -1.81 -39.23
CA PRO A 147 14.20 -2.20 -38.01
C PRO A 147 15.01 -1.81 -36.76
N PHE A 148 14.34 -1.35 -35.70
CA PHE A 148 15.00 -1.01 -34.44
C PHE A 148 15.63 -2.24 -33.80
N ASP A 149 16.95 -2.21 -33.61
CA ASP A 149 17.69 -3.25 -32.92
C ASP A 149 18.09 -2.74 -31.52
N PRO A 150 17.57 -3.35 -30.43
CA PRO A 150 17.92 -2.95 -29.07
C PRO A 150 19.39 -3.24 -28.71
N TYR A 151 20.06 -4.16 -29.42
CA TYR A 151 21.41 -4.62 -29.07
C TYR A 151 22.53 -3.84 -29.80
N ALA A 152 22.17 -2.85 -30.61
CA ALA A 152 23.10 -2.25 -31.56
C ALA A 152 24.12 -1.28 -30.93
N ASN A 153 23.77 -0.57 -29.86
CA ASN A 153 24.63 0.39 -29.16
C ASN A 153 23.98 0.87 -27.85
N ASP A 154 24.70 1.68 -27.06
CA ASP A 154 24.22 2.32 -25.83
C ASP A 154 22.83 2.99 -25.95
N ILE A 155 22.61 3.85 -26.95
CA ILE A 155 21.35 4.60 -27.08
C ILE A 155 20.19 3.65 -27.36
N ASN A 156 20.38 2.74 -28.31
CA ASN A 156 19.36 1.75 -28.66
C ASN A 156 19.01 0.87 -27.46
N TYR A 157 20.02 0.43 -26.71
CA TYR A 157 19.81 -0.41 -25.55
C TYR A 157 19.11 0.34 -24.42
N LEU A 158 19.54 1.57 -24.11
CA LEU A 158 18.88 2.40 -23.09
C LEU A 158 17.43 2.75 -23.48
N LEU A 159 17.14 3.01 -24.75
CA LEU A 159 15.77 3.22 -25.25
C LEU A 159 14.92 1.95 -25.15
N ALA A 160 15.52 0.78 -25.37
CA ALA A 160 14.85 -0.50 -25.16
C ALA A 160 14.59 -0.78 -23.67
N SER A 161 15.56 -0.49 -22.80
CA SER A 161 15.40 -0.53 -21.34
C SER A 161 14.32 0.45 -20.88
N TYR A 162 14.22 1.64 -21.46
CA TYR A 162 13.17 2.61 -21.11
C TYR A 162 11.74 2.05 -21.28
N VAL A 163 11.54 1.02 -22.11
CA VAL A 163 10.23 0.35 -22.30
C VAL A 163 9.80 -0.45 -21.06
N ILE A 164 10.74 -1.02 -20.29
CA ILE A 164 10.48 -2.11 -19.33
C ILE A 164 10.35 -1.62 -17.87
N PRO A 165 11.41 -1.25 -17.13
CA PRO A 165 11.40 -0.90 -15.69
C PRO A 165 10.30 0.03 -15.22
N TYR A 166 9.94 1.05 -16.00
CA TYR A 166 8.86 1.95 -15.62
C TYR A 166 7.49 1.25 -15.52
N VAL A 167 7.28 0.15 -16.25
CA VAL A 167 6.08 -0.69 -16.11
C VAL A 167 6.12 -1.49 -14.79
N GLY A 168 7.31 -1.96 -14.38
CA GLY A 168 7.56 -2.64 -13.10
C GLY A 168 7.23 -1.77 -11.89
N LEU A 169 7.89 -0.62 -11.78
CA LEU A 169 7.71 0.28 -10.65
C LEU A 169 6.26 0.78 -10.52
N THR A 170 5.59 1.07 -11.64
CA THR A 170 4.18 1.52 -11.59
C THR A 170 3.23 0.40 -11.15
N GLY A 171 3.61 -0.86 -11.35
CA GLY A 171 2.92 -2.02 -10.76
C GLY A 171 3.05 -2.09 -9.25
N TYR A 172 4.24 -1.84 -8.71
CA TYR A 172 4.46 -1.78 -7.26
C TYR A 172 3.65 -0.66 -6.59
N VAL A 173 3.63 0.53 -7.19
CA VAL A 173 2.79 1.65 -6.72
C VAL A 173 1.30 1.27 -6.73
N GLY A 174 0.84 0.59 -7.79
CA GLY A 174 -0.55 0.15 -7.90
C GLY A 174 -0.94 -1.02 -6.98
N ALA A 175 0.03 -1.83 -6.55
CA ALA A 175 -0.16 -2.95 -5.63
C ALA A 175 -0.17 -2.50 -4.17
N ASN A 176 0.68 -1.54 -3.78
CA ASN A 176 0.84 -1.03 -2.42
C ASN A 176 -0.47 -0.84 -1.62
N PRO A 177 -1.47 -0.09 -2.11
CA PRO A 177 -2.70 0.14 -1.34
C PRO A 177 -3.58 -1.11 -1.17
N LYS A 178 -3.28 -2.22 -1.87
CA LYS A 178 -4.03 -3.48 -1.83
C LYS A 178 -3.40 -4.53 -0.91
N LEU A 179 -2.15 -4.31 -0.48
CA LEU A 179 -1.42 -5.23 0.40
C LEU A 179 -1.94 -5.11 1.84
N GLN A 180 -2.10 -6.25 2.50
CA GLN A 180 -2.64 -6.31 3.85
C GLN A 180 -1.56 -6.47 4.90
N SER A 181 -0.60 -7.38 4.68
CA SER A 181 0.47 -7.70 5.62
C SER A 181 1.61 -6.68 5.58
N SER A 182 2.17 -6.39 6.76
CA SER A 182 3.39 -5.57 6.88
C SER A 182 4.57 -6.21 6.15
N THR A 183 4.70 -7.55 6.16
CA THR A 183 5.72 -8.29 5.40
C THR A 183 5.63 -8.00 3.90
N ALA A 184 4.43 -8.07 3.30
CA ALA A 184 4.28 -7.79 1.88
C ALA A 184 4.53 -6.32 1.54
N LYS A 185 4.03 -5.39 2.38
CA LYS A 185 4.27 -3.95 2.22
C LYS A 185 5.76 -3.62 2.31
N ALA A 186 6.47 -4.17 3.28
CA ALA A 186 7.91 -3.96 3.45
C ALA A 186 8.71 -4.49 2.25
N LEU A 187 8.34 -5.68 1.74
CA LEU A 187 8.95 -6.24 0.53
C LEU A 187 8.73 -5.32 -0.68
N VAL A 188 7.48 -4.94 -0.96
CA VAL A 188 7.17 -4.09 -2.12
C VAL A 188 7.79 -2.70 -2.00
N ALA A 189 7.82 -2.11 -0.81
CA ALA A 189 8.48 -0.82 -0.59
C ALA A 189 9.99 -0.90 -0.85
N GLY A 190 10.64 -2.00 -0.44
CA GLY A 190 12.06 -2.24 -0.69
C GLY A 190 12.38 -2.41 -2.18
N LEU A 191 11.58 -3.20 -2.90
CA LEU A 191 11.71 -3.40 -4.35
C LEU A 191 11.49 -2.09 -5.11
N LEU A 192 10.38 -1.39 -4.82
CA LEU A 192 10.03 -0.10 -5.43
C LEU A 192 11.17 0.94 -5.33
N GLY A 193 11.91 0.96 -4.22
CA GLY A 193 13.05 1.88 -4.04
C GLY A 193 14.19 1.63 -5.03
N VAL A 194 14.53 0.36 -5.30
CA VAL A 194 15.60 -0.01 -6.22
C VAL A 194 15.14 0.20 -7.67
N GLU A 195 13.94 -0.25 -8.01
CA GLU A 195 13.31 -0.06 -9.33
C GLU A 195 13.25 1.41 -9.73
N SER A 196 12.83 2.28 -8.80
CA SER A 196 12.79 3.73 -9.02
C SER A 196 14.18 4.31 -9.29
N GLY A 197 15.22 3.76 -8.63
CA GLY A 197 16.61 4.14 -8.87
C GLY A 197 17.11 3.72 -10.25
N GLN A 198 16.77 2.51 -10.70
CA GLN A 198 17.14 2.01 -12.02
C GLN A 198 16.48 2.83 -13.13
N ASP A 199 15.17 3.09 -13.01
CA ASP A 199 14.43 3.97 -13.92
C ASP A 199 15.05 5.38 -13.99
N ALA A 200 15.36 5.98 -12.83
CA ALA A 200 16.00 7.29 -12.76
C ALA A 200 17.37 7.33 -13.46
N VAL A 201 18.20 6.28 -13.31
CA VAL A 201 19.50 6.17 -13.98
C VAL A 201 19.33 6.07 -15.50
N ILE A 202 18.41 5.22 -15.99
CA ILE A 202 18.11 5.09 -17.42
C ILE A 202 17.64 6.44 -17.98
N ARG A 203 16.68 7.08 -17.30
CA ARG A 203 16.12 8.37 -17.71
C ARG A 203 17.19 9.46 -17.69
N ALA A 204 18.08 9.50 -16.71
CA ALA A 204 19.18 10.47 -16.66
C ALA A 204 20.18 10.29 -17.81
N LEU A 205 20.60 9.05 -18.09
CA LEU A 205 21.51 8.75 -19.21
C LEU A 205 20.87 9.12 -20.57
N LEU A 206 19.59 8.84 -20.75
CA LEU A 206 18.87 9.25 -21.95
C LEU A 206 18.66 10.76 -22.01
N TYR A 207 18.42 11.42 -20.87
CA TYR A 207 18.18 12.86 -20.79
C TYR A 207 19.41 13.67 -21.20
N GLU A 208 20.60 13.24 -20.77
CA GLU A 208 21.87 13.80 -21.23
C GLU A 208 21.99 13.77 -22.77
N ARG A 209 21.38 12.75 -23.40
CA ARG A 209 21.38 12.51 -24.84
C ARG A 209 20.08 12.94 -25.51
N ALA A 210 19.18 13.66 -24.83
CA ALA A 210 17.82 13.90 -25.28
C ALA A 210 17.72 14.51 -26.70
N LYS A 211 18.66 15.40 -27.05
CA LYS A 211 18.71 16.09 -28.36
C LYS A 211 19.51 15.34 -29.44
N VAL A 212 20.16 14.23 -29.09
CA VAL A 212 20.94 13.41 -30.02
C VAL A 212 19.98 12.65 -30.93
N LYS A 213 20.26 12.63 -32.24
CA LYS A 213 19.52 11.79 -33.20
C LYS A 213 19.88 10.32 -32.99
N VAL A 214 18.87 9.46 -32.97
CA VAL A 214 19.05 8.00 -32.94
C VAL A 214 19.32 7.55 -34.37
N LEU A 215 20.59 7.56 -34.80
CA LEU A 215 20.93 7.22 -36.18
C LEU A 215 20.59 5.75 -36.50
N PRO A 216 20.12 5.45 -37.73
CA PRO A 216 19.96 6.36 -38.87
C PRO A 216 18.58 7.03 -38.95
N TYR A 217 17.78 7.02 -37.88
CA TYR A 217 16.48 7.68 -37.86
C TYR A 217 16.62 9.20 -37.75
N GLU A 218 15.64 9.91 -38.27
CA GLU A 218 15.57 11.38 -38.17
C GLU A 218 15.08 11.89 -36.81
N PHE A 219 14.80 10.98 -35.86
CA PHE A 219 14.22 11.27 -34.55
C PHE A 219 15.28 11.35 -33.47
N THR A 220 15.04 12.21 -32.48
CA THR A 220 15.90 12.36 -31.31
C THR A 220 15.57 11.33 -30.24
N VAL A 221 16.47 11.17 -29.25
CA VAL A 221 16.20 10.37 -28.05
C VAL A 221 14.93 10.84 -27.33
N ALA A 222 14.71 12.16 -27.23
CA ALA A 222 13.48 12.71 -26.66
C ALA A 222 12.23 12.29 -27.45
N ASP A 223 12.28 12.30 -28.78
CA ASP A 223 11.16 11.84 -29.61
C ASP A 223 10.84 10.37 -29.36
N PHE A 224 11.86 9.51 -29.28
CA PHE A 224 11.66 8.09 -28.97
C PHE A 224 11.00 7.90 -27.60
N THR A 225 11.52 8.53 -26.55
CA THR A 225 10.95 8.39 -25.19
C THR A 225 9.51 8.89 -25.13
N ASN A 226 9.20 10.06 -25.73
CA ASN A 226 7.83 10.56 -25.81
C ASN A 226 6.89 9.57 -26.53
N ARG A 227 7.32 9.00 -27.67
CA ARG A 227 6.53 8.02 -28.43
C ARG A 227 6.31 6.71 -27.69
N ILE A 228 7.32 6.24 -26.94
CA ILE A 228 7.21 5.05 -26.10
C ILE A 228 6.20 5.31 -24.98
N SER A 229 6.24 6.47 -24.32
CA SER A 229 5.28 6.81 -23.27
C SER A 229 3.85 6.95 -23.79
N ASP A 230 3.67 7.61 -24.93
CA ASP A 230 2.37 7.69 -25.61
C ASP A 230 1.81 6.28 -25.90
N LEU A 231 2.67 5.36 -26.36
CA LEU A 231 2.26 3.98 -26.61
C LEU A 231 1.82 3.28 -25.32
N ARG A 232 2.58 3.39 -24.22
CA ARG A 232 2.24 2.75 -22.94
C ARG A 232 0.93 3.29 -22.38
N ASN A 233 0.71 4.60 -22.45
CA ASN A 233 -0.58 5.22 -22.07
C ASN A 233 -1.73 4.70 -22.92
N LYS A 234 -1.55 4.63 -24.26
CA LYS A 234 -2.54 4.10 -25.19
C LYS A 234 -2.89 2.63 -24.91
N LEU A 235 -1.89 1.80 -24.60
CA LEU A 235 -2.09 0.38 -24.31
C LEU A 235 -2.72 0.15 -22.93
N GLY A 236 -2.37 0.95 -21.92
CA GLY A 236 -2.95 0.88 -20.58
C GLY A 236 -4.45 1.21 -20.54
N LYS A 237 -4.87 2.20 -21.35
CA LYS A 237 -6.26 2.69 -21.49
C LYS A 237 -6.84 3.38 -20.25
N ASP A 238 -5.99 3.99 -19.43
CA ASP A 238 -6.40 4.70 -18.21
C ASP A 238 -5.65 6.03 -18.04
N GLY A 239 -5.76 6.90 -19.06
CA GLY A 239 -5.17 8.24 -19.03
C GLY A 239 -3.64 8.26 -19.16
N ILE A 240 -3.04 9.33 -18.64
CA ILE A 240 -1.59 9.55 -18.64
C ILE A 240 -1.03 8.97 -17.34
N LYS A 241 -0.19 7.94 -17.47
CA LYS A 241 0.53 7.30 -16.37
C LYS A 241 2.00 7.08 -16.69
N ASP A 242 2.49 7.86 -17.65
CA ASP A 242 3.83 7.82 -18.18
C ASP A 242 4.06 9.03 -19.06
N GLU A 243 5.28 9.53 -19.04
CA GLU A 243 5.69 10.73 -19.73
C GLU A 243 7.12 10.55 -20.21
N GLY A 244 7.45 11.10 -21.38
CA GLY A 244 8.81 11.07 -21.90
C GLY A 244 9.70 12.11 -21.22
N LEU A 245 10.93 12.25 -21.74
CA LEU A 245 11.98 13.04 -21.09
C LEU A 245 11.83 14.55 -21.25
N ILE A 246 11.08 14.98 -22.29
CA ILE A 246 10.83 16.38 -22.60
C ILE A 246 9.34 16.57 -22.85
N VAL A 247 8.69 17.29 -21.95
CA VAL A 247 7.25 17.54 -21.94
C VAL A 247 6.95 19.05 -22.03
N PRO A 248 5.73 19.45 -22.43
CA PRO A 248 5.28 20.83 -22.25
C PRO A 248 5.43 21.26 -20.78
N PRO A 249 5.83 22.52 -20.48
CA PRO A 249 6.05 22.95 -19.08
C PRO A 249 4.88 22.67 -18.14
N ALA A 250 3.64 22.77 -18.62
CA ALA A 250 2.43 22.49 -17.85
C ALA A 250 2.30 21.04 -17.36
N GLN A 251 3.03 20.09 -17.96
CA GLN A 251 3.09 18.69 -17.55
C GLN A 251 4.32 18.37 -16.69
N GLY A 252 5.37 19.18 -16.77
CA GLY A 252 6.55 18.97 -15.93
C GLY A 252 6.35 19.48 -14.51
N ALA A 253 7.38 19.30 -13.68
CA ALA A 253 7.31 19.58 -12.25
C ALA A 253 6.77 20.99 -11.93
N GLU A 254 5.75 21.05 -11.07
CA GLU A 254 5.02 22.25 -10.67
C GLU A 254 4.42 23.07 -11.84
N GLY A 255 4.34 22.48 -13.04
CA GLY A 255 3.90 23.18 -14.26
C GLY A 255 4.92 24.20 -14.79
N ARG A 256 6.20 24.08 -14.43
CA ARG A 256 7.21 25.15 -14.64
C ARG A 256 8.38 24.78 -15.53
N ILE A 257 8.61 23.50 -15.81
CA ILE A 257 9.82 23.04 -16.49
C ILE A 257 9.51 21.95 -17.51
N SER A 258 10.24 21.91 -18.63
CA SER A 258 10.04 20.90 -19.67
C SER A 258 10.85 19.62 -19.46
N GLY A 259 11.94 19.69 -18.70
CA GLY A 259 12.75 18.51 -18.40
C GLY A 259 12.02 17.60 -17.42
N ASN A 260 11.95 16.32 -17.77
CA ASN A 260 11.15 15.35 -17.02
C ASN A 260 11.97 14.08 -16.77
N VAL A 261 13.01 14.16 -15.93
CA VAL A 261 13.91 13.03 -15.60
C VAL A 261 13.27 12.04 -14.61
N LEU A 262 12.26 12.47 -13.86
CA LEU A 262 11.40 11.60 -13.04
C LEU A 262 9.94 11.88 -13.41
N ALA A 263 9.22 10.88 -13.93
CA ALA A 263 7.81 11.03 -14.30
C ALA A 263 6.92 10.84 -13.06
N GLY A 264 6.01 11.78 -12.83
CA GLY A 264 5.07 11.74 -11.73
C GLY A 264 3.78 12.49 -12.07
N ASN A 265 2.75 12.30 -11.25
CA ASN A 265 1.50 13.04 -11.38
C ASN A 265 1.66 14.50 -10.95
N GLU A 266 0.56 15.26 -10.89
CA GLU A 266 0.56 16.67 -10.48
C GLU A 266 1.16 16.94 -9.07
N PHE A 267 1.24 15.91 -8.22
CA PHE A 267 1.86 15.97 -6.89
C PHE A 267 3.28 15.39 -6.87
N SER A 268 3.89 15.15 -8.03
CA SER A 268 5.18 14.45 -8.18
C SER A 268 5.19 13.05 -7.57
N LEU A 269 4.04 12.39 -7.47
CA LEU A 269 3.94 11.00 -7.04
C LEU A 269 4.06 10.08 -8.26
N ALA A 270 4.77 8.96 -8.09
CA ALA A 270 4.84 7.93 -9.12
C ALA A 270 3.44 7.40 -9.48
N PHE A 271 3.21 7.07 -10.74
CA PHE A 271 1.92 6.58 -11.19
C PHE A 271 1.69 5.12 -10.77
N GLY A 272 0.43 4.76 -10.49
CA GLY A 272 0.03 3.38 -10.21
C GLY A 272 -0.66 2.74 -11.42
N ARG A 273 -0.23 1.54 -11.80
CA ARG A 273 -0.90 0.68 -12.78
C ARG A 273 -1.47 -0.58 -12.15
N THR A 274 -2.63 -1.02 -12.63
CA THR A 274 -3.21 -2.31 -12.28
C THR A 274 -2.57 -3.45 -13.08
N PRO A 275 -2.70 -4.70 -12.62
CA PRO A 275 -2.26 -5.87 -13.39
C PRO A 275 -2.80 -5.90 -14.83
N GLU A 276 -4.05 -5.52 -15.04
CA GLU A 276 -4.67 -5.46 -16.38
C GLU A 276 -3.95 -4.49 -17.30
N GLU A 277 -3.65 -3.29 -16.80
CA GLU A 277 -2.92 -2.27 -17.56
C GLU A 277 -1.53 -2.78 -17.95
N ILE A 278 -0.83 -3.41 -17.01
CA ILE A 278 0.50 -3.99 -17.23
C ILE A 278 0.44 -5.07 -18.31
N LEU A 279 -0.48 -6.03 -18.20
CA LEU A 279 -0.64 -7.11 -19.18
C LEU A 279 -0.92 -6.58 -20.58
N ARG A 280 -1.78 -5.57 -20.72
CA ARG A 280 -2.06 -4.92 -22.02
C ARG A 280 -0.81 -4.31 -22.64
N ILE A 281 0.07 -3.73 -21.82
CA ILE A 281 1.32 -3.09 -22.24
C ILE A 281 2.34 -4.16 -22.64
N VAL A 282 2.64 -5.12 -21.77
CA VAL A 282 3.72 -6.10 -22.02
C VAL A 282 3.36 -7.13 -23.08
N TYR A 283 2.06 -7.37 -23.33
CA TYR A 283 1.62 -8.15 -24.47
C TYR A 283 1.62 -7.35 -25.78
N GLY A 284 1.73 -6.02 -25.71
CA GLY A 284 1.70 -5.12 -26.87
C GLY A 284 0.36 -5.10 -27.63
N SER A 285 -0.66 -5.81 -27.13
CA SER A 285 -1.93 -6.03 -27.82
C SER A 285 -3.02 -5.03 -27.40
N GLY A 286 -2.81 -4.32 -26.29
CA GLY A 286 -3.83 -3.49 -25.65
C GLY A 286 -4.97 -4.32 -25.06
N LYS A 287 -4.77 -5.65 -24.88
CA LYS A 287 -5.73 -6.59 -24.29
C LYS A 287 -5.02 -7.58 -23.36
N GLU A 288 -5.38 -7.55 -22.10
CA GLU A 288 -4.93 -8.40 -20.99
C GLU A 288 -5.19 -9.90 -21.21
N ASN A 289 -6.14 -10.23 -22.09
CA ASN A 289 -6.49 -11.62 -22.45
C ASN A 289 -5.87 -12.09 -23.77
N ARG A 290 -4.99 -11.28 -24.40
CA ARG A 290 -4.37 -11.62 -25.67
C ARG A 290 -2.84 -11.52 -25.56
N PRO A 291 -2.17 -12.62 -25.19
CA PRO A 291 -0.71 -12.71 -25.15
C PRO A 291 -0.04 -12.30 -26.46
N GLY A 292 1.22 -11.88 -26.35
CA GLY A 292 2.01 -11.32 -27.43
C GLY A 292 3.23 -10.57 -26.88
N GLY A 293 3.87 -9.74 -27.71
CA GLY A 293 4.96 -8.88 -27.28
C GLY A 293 6.05 -9.66 -26.55
N PHE A 294 6.35 -9.26 -25.32
CA PHE A 294 7.35 -9.90 -24.47
C PHE A 294 6.93 -11.28 -23.96
N TYR A 295 5.63 -11.58 -23.91
CA TYR A 295 5.08 -12.84 -23.40
C TYR A 295 4.26 -13.56 -24.48
N PRO A 296 4.90 -14.20 -25.48
CA PRO A 296 4.20 -14.87 -26.57
C PRO A 296 3.25 -15.98 -26.13
N LYS A 297 3.43 -16.54 -24.92
CA LYS A 297 2.57 -17.57 -24.32
C LYS A 297 1.77 -17.09 -23.12
N GLY A 298 1.86 -15.81 -22.79
CA GLY A 298 1.22 -15.20 -21.63
C GLY A 298 2.16 -15.14 -20.43
N ALA A 299 1.89 -14.18 -19.56
CA ALA A 299 2.45 -14.08 -18.22
C ALA A 299 1.87 -15.16 -17.31
N ASP A 300 2.57 -15.47 -16.22
CA ASP A 300 2.20 -16.49 -15.23
C ASP A 300 1.76 -15.83 -13.89
N GLY A 301 1.39 -16.65 -12.91
CA GLY A 301 0.74 -16.24 -11.68
C GLY A 301 -0.78 -16.26 -11.80
N LYS A 302 -1.45 -16.40 -10.65
CA LYS A 302 -2.92 -16.52 -10.60
C LYS A 302 -3.65 -15.33 -11.22
N ILE A 303 -3.15 -14.11 -10.99
CA ILE A 303 -3.74 -12.89 -11.55
C ILE A 303 -3.64 -12.91 -13.08
N ALA A 304 -2.45 -13.13 -13.66
CA ALA A 304 -2.27 -13.10 -15.11
C ALA A 304 -3.07 -14.19 -15.82
N LYS A 305 -3.04 -15.43 -15.28
CA LYS A 305 -3.78 -16.57 -15.84
C LYS A 305 -5.30 -16.36 -15.80
N SER A 306 -5.83 -15.66 -14.80
CA SER A 306 -7.27 -15.39 -14.69
C SER A 306 -7.85 -14.64 -15.89
N TYR A 307 -7.06 -13.82 -16.61
CA TYR A 307 -7.51 -13.13 -17.82
C TYR A 307 -7.47 -13.99 -19.08
N LEU A 308 -6.71 -15.09 -19.07
CA LEU A 308 -6.57 -15.99 -20.21
C LEU A 308 -7.71 -17.02 -20.27
N ASP A 309 -8.29 -17.35 -19.13
CA ASP A 309 -9.26 -18.46 -18.97
C ASP A 309 -10.70 -18.15 -19.44
N HIS A 310 -10.93 -17.06 -20.17
CA HIS A 310 -12.27 -16.69 -20.64
C HIS A 310 -12.76 -17.41 -21.91
N SER A 311 -12.68 -18.75 -21.87
CA SER A 311 -13.63 -19.62 -22.59
C SER A 311 -14.79 -20.05 -21.67
N CYS A 312 -15.42 -19.15 -20.91
CA CYS A 312 -16.73 -19.45 -20.27
C CYS A 312 -17.50 -18.19 -19.82
N SER A 313 -18.24 -17.57 -20.74
CA SER A 313 -19.26 -16.57 -20.44
C SER A 313 -20.61 -17.24 -20.13
N VAL A 314 -20.75 -17.89 -18.98
CA VAL A 314 -22.07 -18.41 -18.53
C VAL A 314 -22.43 -17.98 -17.10
N PHE A 315 -21.46 -17.67 -16.23
CA PHE A 315 -21.76 -17.45 -14.81
C PHE A 315 -22.29 -16.05 -14.46
N LEU A 316 -21.96 -15.02 -15.26
CA LEU A 316 -22.37 -13.63 -14.99
C LEU A 316 -23.80 -13.26 -15.46
N ARG A 317 -24.50 -14.15 -16.18
CA ARG A 317 -25.90 -13.91 -16.55
C ARG A 317 -26.90 -14.19 -15.43
N PHE A 318 -26.48 -14.80 -14.31
CA PHE A 318 -27.39 -15.17 -13.22
C PHE A 318 -27.67 -14.05 -12.20
N PHE A 319 -26.81 -13.02 -12.13
CA PHE A 319 -26.97 -11.91 -11.17
C PHE A 319 -27.44 -10.59 -11.77
N SER A 320 -27.74 -10.56 -13.07
CA SER A 320 -28.17 -9.34 -13.77
C SER A 320 -29.69 -9.09 -13.72
N SER A 321 -30.46 -9.85 -12.92
CA SER A 321 -31.92 -9.70 -12.83
C SER A 321 -32.32 -8.80 -11.65
N PRO A 322 -32.97 -7.63 -11.90
CA PRO A 322 -33.44 -6.69 -10.87
C PRO A 322 -34.46 -7.25 -9.87
N ALA A 323 -34.97 -8.47 -10.08
CA ALA A 323 -36.01 -9.09 -9.26
C ALA A 323 -35.51 -9.59 -7.89
N ASN A 324 -34.23 -9.93 -7.75
CA ASN A 324 -33.71 -10.53 -6.51
C ASN A 324 -33.26 -9.47 -5.47
N PHE A 325 -32.92 -8.26 -5.90
CA PHE A 325 -32.50 -7.16 -5.01
C PHE A 325 -33.68 -6.58 -4.20
N LYS A 326 -34.87 -6.50 -4.80
CA LYS A 326 -36.10 -6.02 -4.12
C LYS A 326 -36.61 -6.95 -3.01
N LYS A 327 -36.15 -8.21 -2.97
CA LYS A 327 -36.59 -9.19 -1.97
C LYS A 327 -35.77 -9.13 -0.67
N LEU A 328 -34.56 -8.57 -0.72
CA LEU A 328 -33.71 -8.37 0.47
C LEU A 328 -33.99 -7.05 1.21
N VAL A 329 -34.43 -6.00 0.51
CA VAL A 329 -34.71 -4.68 1.13
C VAL A 329 -36.02 -4.69 1.93
N ARG A 330 -36.97 -5.59 1.60
CA ARG A 330 -38.27 -5.65 2.26
C ARG A 330 -38.27 -6.36 3.63
N LYS A 331 -37.13 -6.96 4.04
CA LYS A 331 -37.02 -7.70 5.30
C LYS A 331 -36.37 -6.90 6.44
N SER A 332 -35.85 -5.70 6.19
CA SER A 332 -35.22 -4.85 7.23
C SER A 332 -36.12 -3.71 7.75
N GLU A 333 -37.34 -3.56 7.22
CA GLU A 333 -38.25 -2.47 7.61
C GLU A 333 -39.39 -2.90 8.57
N GLU A 334 -39.55 -4.21 8.83
CA GLU A 334 -40.60 -4.73 9.73
C GLU A 334 -40.16 -4.92 11.20
N GLU A 335 -38.88 -4.71 11.54
CA GLU A 335 -38.35 -4.93 12.91
C GLU A 335 -38.23 -3.64 13.76
N LYS A 336 -38.71 -2.49 13.27
CA LYS A 336 -38.62 -1.20 13.98
C LYS A 336 -39.96 -0.62 14.46
N ALA A 337 -41.02 -1.43 14.51
CA ALA A 337 -42.35 -0.97 14.88
C ALA A 337 -42.93 -1.66 16.12
N MET A 338 -42.17 -1.80 17.22
CA MET A 338 -42.74 -2.07 18.55
C MET A 338 -41.83 -1.60 19.69
N ALA A 339 -41.99 -0.35 20.14
CA ALA A 339 -41.73 0.08 21.53
C ALA A 339 -42.11 1.56 21.72
N ASN A 340 -43.31 1.85 22.22
CA ASN A 340 -43.58 3.01 23.08
C ASN A 340 -45.03 2.98 23.60
N LEU A 341 -45.19 3.22 24.91
CA LEU A 341 -46.36 3.61 25.73
C LEU A 341 -46.05 3.08 27.14
N GLY A 342 -46.07 3.77 28.28
CA GLY A 342 -46.42 5.11 28.75
C GLY A 342 -46.43 5.04 30.30
N ALA A 343 -46.09 6.13 31.01
CA ALA A 343 -46.14 6.30 32.49
C ALA A 343 -47.62 6.33 33.03
N PRO A 344 -48.00 6.50 34.35
CA PRO A 344 -47.29 7.11 35.51
C PRO A 344 -47.64 6.62 36.97
N GLY A 345 -47.04 7.24 38.02
CA GLY A 345 -47.74 7.59 39.29
C GLY A 345 -47.14 7.26 40.69
N THR A 346 -46.69 8.32 41.43
CA THR A 346 -46.77 8.62 42.91
C THR A 346 -46.14 7.67 43.98
N THR A 347 -45.59 8.05 45.17
CA THR A 347 -45.56 9.25 46.04
C THR A 347 -44.43 9.17 47.11
N ALA A 348 -44.11 10.33 47.70
CA ALA A 348 -43.18 10.74 48.77
C ALA A 348 -42.83 9.82 49.97
N SER A 349 -41.62 10.00 50.52
CA SER A 349 -41.43 10.41 51.94
C SER A 349 -40.04 11.00 52.19
N ASP A 350 -40.03 11.87 53.20
CA ASP A 350 -39.08 12.87 53.69
C ASP A 350 -37.84 12.28 54.37
N PHE A 351 -36.67 12.94 54.27
CA PHE A 351 -35.64 12.94 55.32
C PHE A 351 -34.66 14.10 55.07
N THR A 352 -34.64 15.01 56.04
CA THR A 352 -33.72 16.14 56.22
C THR A 352 -32.27 15.69 56.28
N ASP A 353 -31.36 16.37 55.56
CA ASP A 353 -29.93 16.31 55.89
C ASP A 353 -29.22 17.64 55.64
N GLU A 354 -28.38 17.98 56.61
CA GLU A 354 -27.68 19.24 56.80
C GLU A 354 -26.70 19.54 55.65
N LEU A 355 -26.72 20.78 55.15
CA LEU A 355 -25.80 21.26 54.11
C LEU A 355 -24.35 21.28 54.62
N PRO A 356 -23.42 20.52 54.02
CA PRO A 356 -22.00 20.69 54.32
C PRO A 356 -21.52 21.95 53.61
N THR A 357 -21.07 22.95 54.36
CA THR A 357 -20.34 24.09 53.80
C THR A 357 -19.03 23.62 53.19
N PHE A 358 -18.99 23.48 51.86
CA PHE A 358 -17.78 23.15 51.11
C PHE A 358 -16.85 24.37 50.98
N ASN A 359 -15.54 24.14 51.12
CA ASN A 359 -14.54 25.15 50.79
C ASN A 359 -14.35 25.22 49.26
N ALA A 360 -14.71 26.36 48.65
CA ALA A 360 -14.72 26.56 47.20
C ALA A 360 -13.36 26.31 46.52
N GLU A 361 -12.25 26.62 47.18
CA GLU A 361 -10.90 26.43 46.66
C GLU A 361 -10.56 24.92 46.54
N ASN A 362 -10.95 24.14 47.55
CA ASN A 362 -10.75 22.69 47.55
C ASN A 362 -11.60 21.98 46.47
N MET A 363 -12.82 22.46 46.23
CA MET A 363 -13.68 21.91 45.17
C MET A 363 -13.11 22.18 43.77
N GLN A 364 -12.62 23.40 43.52
CA GLN A 364 -11.98 23.73 42.25
C GLN A 364 -10.72 22.90 42.01
N ASN A 365 -9.90 22.68 43.06
CA ASN A 365 -8.72 21.82 42.98
C ASN A 365 -9.09 20.35 42.70
N ASN A 366 -10.13 19.81 43.34
CA ASN A 366 -10.61 18.45 43.09
C ASN A 366 -11.13 18.29 41.64
N ALA A 367 -11.86 19.29 41.11
CA ALA A 367 -12.33 19.29 39.72
C ALA A 367 -11.17 19.29 38.70
N LYS A 368 -10.12 20.10 38.94
CA LYS A 368 -8.90 20.09 38.12
C LYS A 368 -8.23 18.72 38.11
N ILE A 369 -8.16 18.05 39.27
CA ILE A 369 -7.54 16.72 39.39
C ILE A 369 -8.31 15.67 38.58
N ILE A 370 -9.65 15.72 38.57
CA ILE A 370 -10.47 14.84 37.72
C ILE A 370 -10.14 15.08 36.24
N TYR A 371 -10.13 16.34 35.81
CA TYR A 371 -9.85 16.70 34.42
C TYR A 371 -8.46 16.24 33.95
N TYR A 372 -7.41 16.49 34.76
CA TYR A 372 -6.05 16.05 34.43
C TYR A 372 -5.94 14.53 34.41
N SER A 373 -6.56 13.82 35.36
CA SER A 373 -6.53 12.35 35.40
C SER A 373 -7.21 11.76 34.16
N ARG A 374 -8.37 12.29 33.75
CA ARG A 374 -9.08 11.82 32.55
C ARG A 374 -8.32 12.11 31.27
N THR A 375 -7.69 13.28 31.16
CA THR A 375 -6.87 13.65 29.99
C THR A 375 -5.67 12.73 29.88
N PHE A 376 -4.94 12.51 30.99
CA PHE A 376 -3.80 11.61 31.02
C PHE A 376 -4.18 10.17 30.66
N MET A 377 -5.26 9.64 31.25
CA MET A 377 -5.74 8.28 30.94
C MET A 377 -6.24 8.16 29.49
N SER A 378 -6.75 9.24 28.90
CA SER A 378 -7.13 9.27 27.48
C SER A 378 -5.93 9.17 26.55
N ILE A 379 -4.82 9.84 26.88
CA ILE A 379 -3.56 9.73 26.13
C ILE A 379 -3.03 8.30 26.20
N VAL A 380 -2.92 7.74 27.42
CA VAL A 380 -2.44 6.36 27.63
C VAL A 380 -3.33 5.35 26.92
N GLY A 381 -4.66 5.47 27.06
CA GLY A 381 -5.63 4.62 26.39
C GLY A 381 -5.53 4.71 24.86
N GLY A 382 -5.28 5.90 24.32
CA GLY A 382 -5.09 6.12 22.89
C GLY A 382 -3.87 5.38 22.36
N VAL A 383 -2.72 5.53 23.03
CA VAL A 383 -1.48 4.81 22.67
C VAL A 383 -1.70 3.29 22.69
N ILE A 384 -2.37 2.75 23.72
CA ILE A 384 -2.68 1.32 23.82
C ILE A 384 -3.60 0.88 22.67
N ALA A 385 -4.64 1.65 22.34
CA ALA A 385 -5.55 1.36 21.24
C ALA A 385 -4.80 1.29 19.89
N GLY A 386 -3.84 2.18 19.67
CA GLY A 386 -3.01 2.22 18.47
C GLY A 386 -2.06 1.04 18.38
N ILE A 387 -1.32 0.74 19.45
CA ILE A 387 -0.40 -0.42 19.49
C ILE A 387 -1.15 -1.73 19.24
N LEU A 388 -2.33 -1.91 19.88
CA LEU A 388 -3.16 -3.11 19.71
C LEU A 388 -3.90 -3.19 18.36
N GLY A 389 -3.82 -2.15 17.51
CA GLY A 389 -4.38 -2.19 16.17
C GLY A 389 -5.91 -2.07 16.09
N PHE A 390 -6.57 -1.50 17.11
CA PHE A 390 -8.02 -1.30 17.06
C PHE A 390 -8.43 -0.28 15.99
N THR A 391 -9.57 -0.52 15.33
CA THR A 391 -10.11 0.31 14.23
C THR A 391 -11.62 0.54 14.38
N GLY A 392 -12.11 1.69 13.90
CA GLY A 392 -13.55 1.99 13.90
C GLY A 392 -14.18 1.95 15.29
N LEU A 393 -15.30 1.25 15.44
CA LEU A 393 -16.10 1.27 16.68
C LEU A 393 -15.38 0.62 17.88
N THR A 394 -14.48 -0.33 17.65
CA THR A 394 -13.79 -1.06 18.74
C THR A 394 -12.83 -0.17 19.52
N GLY A 395 -12.15 0.78 18.86
CA GLY A 395 -11.32 1.79 19.53
C GLY A 395 -12.15 2.74 20.38
N PHE A 396 -13.34 3.13 19.92
CA PHE A 396 -14.27 3.93 20.73
C PHE A 396 -14.78 3.15 21.95
N LEU A 397 -15.09 1.85 21.83
CA LEU A 397 -15.46 1.03 22.99
C LEU A 397 -14.37 0.99 24.07
N LEU A 398 -13.09 0.92 23.66
CA LEU A 398 -11.96 0.98 24.59
C LEU A 398 -11.89 2.33 25.32
N TYR A 399 -12.20 3.45 24.65
CA TYR A 399 -12.26 4.75 25.30
C TYR A 399 -13.28 4.78 26.45
N PHE A 400 -14.50 4.27 26.23
CA PHE A 400 -15.53 4.21 27.27
C PHE A 400 -15.10 3.30 28.44
N LEU A 401 -14.41 2.19 28.15
CA LEU A 401 -13.83 1.31 29.17
C LEU A 401 -12.78 2.04 30.03
N VAL A 402 -11.85 2.76 29.41
CA VAL A 402 -10.81 3.53 30.11
C VAL A 402 -11.44 4.64 30.97
N MET A 403 -12.50 5.30 30.49
CA MET A 403 -13.23 6.31 31.27
C MET A 403 -13.96 5.70 32.47
N ALA A 404 -14.56 4.51 32.33
CA ALA A 404 -15.20 3.79 33.42
C ALA A 404 -14.19 3.39 34.51
N ILE A 405 -13.06 2.80 34.12
CA ILE A 405 -11.96 2.42 35.03
C ILE A 405 -11.42 3.65 35.76
N THR A 406 -11.21 4.76 35.05
CA THR A 406 -10.74 6.02 35.64
C THR A 406 -11.73 6.55 36.68
N SER A 407 -13.03 6.47 36.41
CA SER A 407 -14.09 6.91 37.33
C SER A 407 -14.12 6.06 38.61
N VAL A 408 -13.97 4.74 38.49
CA VAL A 408 -13.86 3.81 39.63
C VAL A 408 -12.59 4.08 40.43
N GLY A 409 -11.46 4.32 39.76
CA GLY A 409 -10.19 4.64 40.41
C GLY A 409 -10.24 5.94 41.21
N LEU A 410 -10.92 6.97 40.68
CA LEU A 410 -11.14 8.24 41.38
C LEU A 410 -12.08 8.08 42.59
N ALA A 411 -13.16 7.29 42.46
CA ALA A 411 -14.06 6.98 43.57
C ALA A 411 -13.36 6.19 44.70
N ALA A 412 -12.54 5.21 44.34
CA ALA A 412 -11.74 4.44 45.29
C ALA A 412 -10.71 5.32 46.01
N LYS A 413 -10.16 6.32 45.32
CA LYS A 413 -9.25 7.30 45.94
C LYS A 413 -9.97 8.22 46.94
N ALA A 414 -11.25 8.48 46.75
CA ALA A 414 -12.10 9.18 47.71
C ALA A 414 -12.63 8.25 48.83
N SER A 415 -12.13 7.02 48.94
CA SER A 415 -12.63 5.98 49.86
C SER A 415 -14.14 5.74 49.74
N PHE A 416 -14.72 6.00 48.56
CA PHE A 416 -16.16 5.98 48.29
C PHE A 416 -17.02 6.97 49.13
N TYR A 417 -16.40 7.87 49.90
CA TYR A 417 -17.07 8.97 50.60
C TYR A 417 -17.18 10.21 49.70
N VAL A 418 -17.87 10.06 48.56
CA VAL A 418 -17.93 11.08 47.49
C VAL A 418 -18.49 12.43 47.98
N HIS A 419 -19.48 12.39 48.87
CA HIS A 419 -20.13 13.58 49.44
C HIS A 419 -19.19 14.44 50.32
N SER A 420 -18.04 13.91 50.75
CA SER A 420 -17.03 14.66 51.51
C SER A 420 -16.04 15.44 50.63
N TYR A 421 -16.09 15.22 49.31
CA TYR A 421 -15.15 15.78 48.32
C TYR A 421 -15.86 16.48 47.15
N PHE A 422 -17.10 16.11 46.83
CA PHE A 422 -17.90 16.61 45.71
C PHE A 422 -19.38 16.74 46.08
N ASP A 423 -20.10 17.64 45.42
CA ASP A 423 -21.54 17.86 45.63
C ASP A 423 -22.43 16.68 45.16
N GLY A 424 -21.86 15.73 44.42
CA GLY A 424 -22.60 14.55 43.98
C GLY A 424 -21.81 13.62 43.06
N TRP A 425 -22.32 12.39 42.91
CA TRP A 425 -21.72 11.31 42.09
C TRP A 425 -21.56 11.66 40.61
N ASN A 426 -22.42 12.53 40.08
CA ASN A 426 -22.34 12.98 38.69
C ASN A 426 -21.00 13.65 38.36
N ARG A 427 -20.34 14.27 39.35
CA ARG A 427 -19.02 14.92 39.18
C ARG A 427 -17.91 13.92 38.90
N ILE A 428 -18.00 12.70 39.45
CA ILE A 428 -16.99 11.66 39.22
C ILE A 428 -17.31 10.86 37.96
N ILE A 429 -18.60 10.61 37.67
CA ILE A 429 -19.01 9.72 36.59
C ILE A 429 -19.02 10.43 35.22
N PHE A 430 -19.62 11.62 35.13
CA PHE A 430 -19.91 12.28 33.86
C PHE A 430 -19.07 13.53 33.59
N ASP A 431 -18.56 14.19 34.64
CA ASP A 431 -17.81 15.44 34.47
C ASP A 431 -16.44 15.20 33.81
N GLY A 432 -16.13 16.00 32.78
CA GLY A 432 -14.94 15.82 31.94
C GLY A 432 -14.92 14.53 31.11
N PHE A 433 -16.03 13.77 31.05
CA PHE A 433 -16.09 12.47 30.36
C PHE A 433 -15.68 12.56 28.90
N LEU A 434 -16.15 13.57 28.17
CA LEU A 434 -15.81 13.79 26.76
C LEU A 434 -14.56 14.65 26.55
N GLY A 435 -14.03 15.28 27.61
CA GLY A 435 -12.93 16.24 27.52
C GLY A 435 -11.62 15.64 27.00
N GLY A 436 -11.40 14.34 27.22
CA GLY A 436 -10.22 13.63 26.75
C GLY A 436 -10.35 12.95 25.39
N LEU A 437 -11.53 12.99 24.74
CA LEU A 437 -11.81 12.21 23.54
C LEU A 437 -10.90 12.57 22.36
N LEU A 438 -10.67 13.86 22.14
CA LEU A 438 -9.80 14.33 21.06
C LEU A 438 -8.34 13.89 21.27
N SER A 439 -7.86 13.95 22.52
CA SER A 439 -6.51 13.46 22.86
C SER A 439 -6.41 11.95 22.69
N PHE A 440 -7.43 11.18 23.07
CA PHE A 440 -7.48 9.74 22.83
C PHE A 440 -7.37 9.43 21.32
N VAL A 441 -8.19 10.07 20.49
CA VAL A 441 -8.18 9.84 19.03
C VAL A 441 -6.82 10.22 18.44
N LEU A 442 -6.24 11.36 18.83
CA LEU A 442 -4.93 11.79 18.34
C LEU A 442 -3.82 10.77 18.63
N PHE A 443 -3.71 10.30 19.87
CA PHE A 443 -2.67 9.34 20.25
C PHE A 443 -2.97 7.92 19.74
N TRP A 444 -4.25 7.58 19.54
CA TRP A 444 -4.68 6.35 18.89
C TRP A 444 -4.24 6.32 17.43
N THR A 445 -4.56 7.34 16.64
CA THR A 445 -4.15 7.40 15.23
C THR A 445 -2.63 7.46 15.11
N PHE A 446 -1.95 8.28 15.92
CA PHE A 446 -0.50 8.40 15.88
C PHE A 446 0.22 7.06 16.18
N ALA A 447 -0.18 6.35 17.23
CA ALA A 447 0.44 5.06 17.55
C ALA A 447 0.05 3.95 16.56
N TYR A 448 -1.17 4.01 16.00
CA TYR A 448 -1.60 3.09 14.95
C TYR A 448 -0.76 3.26 13.69
N ASP A 449 -0.57 4.51 13.24
CA ASP A 449 0.21 4.83 12.05
C ASP A 449 1.66 4.37 12.19
N LEU A 450 2.27 4.56 13.37
CA LEU A 450 3.65 4.15 13.65
C LEU A 450 3.89 2.64 13.66
N VAL A 451 2.88 1.83 14.00
CA VAL A 451 3.04 0.37 14.20
C VAL A 451 2.48 -0.43 13.04
N HIS A 452 1.40 0.05 12.42
CA HIS A 452 0.61 -0.71 11.45
C HIS A 452 0.63 -0.12 10.04
N ILE A 453 1.09 1.12 9.86
CA ILE A 453 1.12 1.80 8.55
C ILE A 453 2.55 2.00 8.05
N PHE A 454 3.40 2.65 8.86
CA PHE A 454 4.85 2.76 8.61
C PHE A 454 5.55 1.47 9.02
#